data_AF-A0A6P7GLD3-F1
#
_entry.id   AF-A0A6P7GLD3-F1
#
_cell.length_a   1.000
_cell.length_b   1.000
_cell.length_c   1.000
_cell.angle_alpha   90.00
_cell.angle_beta   90.00
_cell.angle_gamma   90.00
#
_symmetry.space_group_name_H-M   'P 1'
#
loop_
_entity.id
_entity.type
_entity.pdbx_description
1 polymer ?
#
loop_
_entity_poly.entity_id
_entity_poly.type
_entity_poly.pdbx_seq_one_letter_code
_entity_poly.pdbx_strand_id
1 'polypeptide(L)'
;MSKAIKCPNIQYHLAGTKKVQQELAKPGVIERFIKDRRKVELIRDVFVGIYGLEFDDDGEKAVRMALKTPERYVLKPQREGGGNNLYGKDVKEYLERMANSKERESWIMMERIIPPIICGYMVKPGGSNPPPISEMILELGIFGIIIG
;
A
#
# COMPACT_ATOMS: atom_id res chain seq x y z
N MET A 1 -0.90 -18.61 26.65
CA MET A 1 -0.73 -18.89 25.20
C MET A 1 -1.19 -20.31 24.90
N SER A 2 -1.87 -20.57 23.77
CA SER A 2 -2.35 -21.91 23.39
C SER A 2 -1.36 -22.65 22.48
N LYS A 3 -1.45 -23.99 22.40
CA LYS A 3 -0.68 -24.85 21.47
C LYS A 3 -1.26 -24.93 20.05
N ALA A 4 -2.40 -24.28 19.79
CA ALA A 4 -3.03 -24.30 18.47
C ALA A 4 -2.11 -23.67 17.40
N ILE A 5 -2.17 -24.13 16.16
CA ILE A 5 -1.58 -23.42 15.01
C ILE A 5 -2.53 -22.26 14.66
N LYS A 6 -1.98 -21.04 14.49
CA LYS A 6 -2.77 -19.84 14.18
C LYS A 6 -2.54 -19.45 12.72
N CYS A 7 -3.58 -18.94 12.06
CA CYS A 7 -3.53 -18.54 10.66
C CYS A 7 -4.25 -17.18 10.46
N PRO A 8 -3.53 -16.05 10.41
CA PRO A 8 -2.11 -15.90 10.71
C PRO A 8 -1.80 -15.92 12.22
N ASN A 9 -0.57 -16.26 12.60
CA ASN A 9 -0.06 -15.91 13.94
C ASN A 9 0.28 -14.41 14.01
N ILE A 10 0.61 -13.89 15.20
CA ILE A 10 0.88 -12.45 15.36
C ILE A 10 2.05 -11.94 14.52
N GLN A 11 3.08 -12.76 14.29
CA GLN A 11 4.24 -12.38 13.48
C GLN A 11 3.85 -12.23 12.01
N TYR A 12 3.04 -13.16 11.49
CA TYR A 12 2.53 -13.10 10.12
C TYR A 12 1.55 -11.95 9.91
N HIS A 13 0.72 -11.66 10.91
CA HIS A 13 -0.15 -10.48 10.86
C HIS A 13 0.66 -9.18 10.78
N LEU A 14 1.68 -9.02 11.63
CA LEU A 14 2.54 -7.83 11.62
C LEU A 14 3.39 -7.71 10.33
N ALA A 15 3.80 -8.84 9.75
CA ALA A 15 4.50 -8.86 8.47
C ALA A 15 3.65 -8.32 7.30
N GLY A 16 2.32 -8.34 7.41
CA GLY A 16 1.39 -7.79 6.43
C GLY A 16 1.16 -6.27 6.52
N THR A 17 1.80 -5.59 7.48
CA THR A 17 1.62 -4.14 7.66
C THR A 17 2.21 -3.33 6.51
N LYS A 18 1.64 -2.15 6.29
CA LYS A 18 2.12 -1.22 5.24
C LYS A 18 3.53 -0.72 5.52
N LYS A 19 3.89 -0.59 6.80
CA LYS A 19 5.25 -0.25 7.20
C LYS A 19 6.26 -1.33 6.79
N VAL A 20 5.94 -2.62 6.99
CA VAL A 20 6.80 -3.71 6.54
C VAL A 20 6.91 -3.72 5.01
N GLN A 21 5.80 -3.52 4.29
CA GLN A 21 5.83 -3.38 2.82
C GLN A 21 6.78 -2.26 2.37
N GLN A 22 6.74 -1.10 3.02
CA GLN A 22 7.61 0.04 2.72
C GLN A 22 9.09 -0.23 3.04
N GLU A 23 9.38 -0.84 4.19
CA GLU A 23 10.76 -1.19 4.56
C GLU A 23 11.36 -2.25 3.61
N LEU A 24 10.56 -3.22 3.16
CA LEU A 24 10.99 -4.23 2.19
C LEU A 24 11.35 -3.61 0.82
N ALA A 25 10.76 -2.47 0.46
CA ALA A 25 11.07 -1.77 -0.79
C ALA A 25 12.42 -1.03 -0.78
N LYS A 26 13.05 -0.84 0.39
CA LYS A 26 14.36 -0.17 0.48
C LYS A 26 15.47 -1.02 -0.17
N PRO A 27 16.46 -0.38 -0.84
CA PRO A 27 17.62 -1.09 -1.38
C PRO A 27 18.33 -1.94 -0.32
N GLY A 28 18.69 -3.17 -0.67
CA GLY A 28 19.44 -4.09 0.21
C GLY A 28 18.61 -4.82 1.27
N VAL A 29 17.34 -4.46 1.51
CA VAL A 29 16.53 -5.09 2.57
C VAL A 29 16.07 -6.50 2.18
N ILE A 30 15.59 -6.71 0.96
CA ILE A 30 15.16 -8.04 0.48
C ILE A 30 16.31 -9.05 0.52
N GLU A 31 17.54 -8.63 0.20
CA GLU A 31 18.75 -9.48 0.18
C GLU A 31 19.09 -10.06 1.56
N ARG A 32 18.57 -9.47 2.64
CA ARG A 32 18.70 -10.01 3.99
C ARG A 32 17.92 -11.32 4.14
N PHE A 33 16.78 -11.44 3.44
CA PHE A 33 15.87 -12.58 3.53
C PHE A 33 16.02 -13.57 2.36
N ILE A 34 16.37 -13.08 1.17
CA ILE A 34 16.44 -13.89 -0.05
C ILE A 34 17.81 -13.69 -0.70
N LYS A 35 18.60 -14.78 -0.82
CA LYS A 35 19.95 -14.75 -1.40
C LYS A 35 19.98 -14.93 -2.92
N ASP A 36 18.92 -15.51 -3.48
CA ASP A 36 18.79 -15.70 -4.92
C ASP A 36 18.50 -14.36 -5.59
N ARG A 37 19.50 -13.83 -6.29
CA ARG A 37 19.44 -12.53 -6.96
C ARG A 37 18.29 -12.45 -7.98
N ARG A 38 17.99 -13.52 -8.72
CA ARG A 38 16.90 -13.51 -9.70
C ARG A 38 15.54 -13.35 -9.02
N LYS A 39 15.35 -14.01 -7.87
CA LYS A 39 14.12 -13.83 -7.07
C LYS A 39 14.01 -12.43 -6.50
N VAL A 40 15.13 -11.85 -6.05
CA VAL A 40 15.14 -10.46 -5.57
C VAL A 40 14.74 -9.48 -6.68
N GLU A 41 15.27 -9.67 -7.89
CA GLU A 41 14.93 -8.84 -9.06
C GLU A 41 13.43 -8.96 -9.39
N LEU A 42 12.87 -10.18 -9.43
CA LEU A 42 11.43 -10.40 -9.67
C LEU A 42 10.52 -9.77 -8.60
N ILE A 43 10.92 -9.83 -7.32
CA ILE A 43 10.14 -9.22 -6.22
C ILE A 43 10.18 -7.70 -6.33
N ARG A 44 11.32 -7.12 -6.71
CA ARG A 44 11.43 -5.66 -6.88
C ARG A 44 10.62 -5.14 -8.05
N ASP A 45 10.49 -5.92 -9.11
CA ASP A 45 9.76 -5.54 -10.33
C ASP A 45 8.27 -5.24 -10.06
N VAL A 46 7.69 -5.87 -9.03
CA VAL A 46 6.29 -5.64 -8.64
C VAL A 46 6.10 -4.52 -7.61
N PHE A 47 7.17 -3.89 -7.15
CA PHE A 47 7.07 -2.74 -6.23
C PHE A 47 6.91 -1.45 -7.03
N VAL A 48 6.06 -0.56 -6.53
CA VAL A 48 6.02 0.84 -6.93
C VAL A 48 6.82 1.68 -5.95
N GLY A 49 6.97 2.99 -6.18
CA GLY A 49 7.56 3.87 -5.19
C GLY A 49 6.76 3.84 -3.88
N ILE A 50 7.38 3.40 -2.79
CA ILE A 50 6.81 3.41 -1.44
C ILE A 50 7.82 4.09 -0.52
N TYR A 51 7.37 5.08 0.22
CA TYR A 51 8.21 5.99 0.97
C TYR A 51 7.70 6.10 2.41
N GLY A 52 8.66 6.11 3.33
CA GLY A 52 8.41 6.48 4.72
C GLY A 52 8.18 7.98 4.84
N LEU A 53 7.62 8.38 5.99
CA LEU A 53 7.35 9.78 6.32
C LEU A 53 8.01 10.12 7.66
N GLU A 54 9.11 9.48 8.02
CA GLU A 54 9.88 9.79 9.22
C GLU A 54 10.49 11.20 9.16
N PHE A 55 10.95 11.71 10.31
CA PHE A 55 11.72 12.95 10.39
C PHE A 55 13.21 12.70 10.06
N ASP A 56 13.45 12.24 8.83
CA ASP A 56 14.76 12.05 8.23
C ASP A 56 14.79 12.61 6.79
N ASP A 57 15.96 12.58 6.15
CA ASP A 57 16.14 13.15 4.82
C ASP A 57 15.22 12.52 3.76
N ASP A 58 14.97 11.21 3.88
CA ASP A 58 14.11 10.45 2.96
C ASP A 58 12.63 10.81 3.16
N GLY A 59 12.18 10.89 4.40
CA GLY A 59 10.82 11.32 4.74
C GLY A 59 10.56 12.77 4.34
N GLU A 60 11.50 13.68 4.59
CA GLU A 60 11.39 15.07 4.13
C GLU A 60 11.34 15.19 2.60
N LYS A 61 12.12 14.36 1.90
CA LYS A 61 12.04 14.26 0.44
C LYS A 61 10.68 13.72 -0.02
N ALA A 62 10.15 12.69 0.64
CA ALA A 62 8.84 12.13 0.36
C ALA A 62 7.73 13.18 0.50
N VAL A 63 7.72 13.93 1.61
CA VAL A 63 6.77 15.03 1.84
C VAL A 63 6.87 16.08 0.73
N ARG A 64 8.08 16.54 0.37
CA ARG A 64 8.26 17.52 -0.73
C ARG A 64 7.75 16.99 -2.07
N MET A 65 7.99 15.72 -2.39
CA MET A 65 7.50 15.11 -3.62
C MET A 65 5.96 15.08 -3.64
N ALA A 66 5.35 14.68 -2.52
CA ALA A 66 3.90 14.62 -2.38
C ALA A 66 3.23 15.98 -2.52
N LEU A 67 3.77 17.01 -1.85
CA LEU A 67 3.21 18.36 -1.89
C LEU A 67 3.31 19.00 -3.28
N LYS A 68 4.31 18.61 -4.08
CA LYS A 68 4.50 19.10 -5.45
C LYS A 68 3.49 18.49 -6.43
N THR A 69 3.20 17.20 -6.33
CA THR A 69 2.28 16.46 -7.23
C THR A 69 1.42 15.47 -6.44
N PRO A 70 0.47 15.93 -5.62
CA PRO A 70 -0.27 15.07 -4.68
C PRO A 70 -1.13 14.01 -5.38
N GLU A 71 -1.61 14.29 -6.60
CA GLU A 71 -2.38 13.36 -7.43
C GLU A 71 -1.62 12.09 -7.83
N ARG A 72 -0.28 12.12 -7.80
CA ARG A 72 0.59 10.97 -8.11
C ARG A 72 0.77 10.02 -6.93
N TYR A 73 0.30 10.38 -5.74
CA TYR A 73 0.53 9.61 -4.53
C TYR A 73 -0.77 9.28 -3.80
N VAL A 74 -0.67 8.29 -2.92
CA VAL A 74 -1.70 7.89 -1.97
C VAL A 74 -1.06 7.77 -0.58
N LEU A 75 -1.70 8.34 0.43
CA LEU A 75 -1.31 8.12 1.82
C LEU A 75 -2.07 6.92 2.37
N LYS A 76 -1.36 6.00 3.00
CA LYS A 76 -1.95 4.79 3.60
C LYS A 76 -1.60 4.73 5.08
N PRO A 77 -2.59 4.67 5.98
CA PRO A 77 -2.33 4.45 7.40
C PRO A 77 -2.04 2.97 7.63
N GLN A 78 -1.52 2.64 8.82
CA GLN A 78 -1.30 1.25 9.26
C GLN A 78 -2.61 0.54 9.67
N ARG A 79 -3.68 0.66 8.86
CA ARG A 79 -4.98 0.00 9.09
C ARG A 79 -5.34 -0.93 7.93
N GLU A 80 -5.88 -2.10 8.28
CA GLU A 80 -6.47 -3.06 7.34
C GLU A 80 -7.93 -2.70 7.02
N GLY A 81 -8.53 -3.36 6.02
CA GLY A 81 -9.98 -3.31 5.77
C GLY A 81 -10.48 -2.32 4.71
N GLY A 82 -9.59 -1.71 3.92
CA GLY A 82 -9.98 -0.77 2.86
C GLY A 82 -10.53 0.57 3.41
N GLY A 83 -10.71 1.56 2.54
CA GLY A 83 -11.39 2.83 2.87
C GLY A 83 -10.62 3.87 3.70
N ASN A 84 -9.42 3.56 4.21
CA ASN A 84 -8.63 4.49 5.03
C ASN A 84 -7.55 5.28 4.27
N ASN A 85 -7.43 5.07 2.95
CA ASN A 85 -6.41 5.73 2.12
C ASN A 85 -6.86 7.15 1.75
N LEU A 86 -5.91 8.09 1.69
CA LEU A 86 -6.15 9.46 1.24
C LEU A 86 -5.60 9.67 -0.17
N TYR A 87 -6.33 10.40 -1.02
CA TYR A 87 -6.01 10.61 -2.43
C TYR A 87 -6.12 12.09 -2.82
N GLY A 88 -5.38 12.48 -3.87
CA GLY A 88 -5.57 13.78 -4.50
C GLY A 88 -5.37 14.94 -3.52
N LYS A 89 -6.35 15.85 -3.42
CA LYS A 89 -6.26 17.05 -2.56
C LYS A 89 -6.06 16.71 -1.09
N ASP A 90 -6.68 15.63 -0.61
CA ASP A 90 -6.61 15.19 0.78
C ASP A 90 -5.17 14.83 1.19
N VAL A 91 -4.34 14.37 0.25
CA VAL A 91 -2.91 14.09 0.50
C VAL A 91 -2.18 15.35 0.92
N LYS A 92 -2.38 16.45 0.19
CA LYS A 92 -1.72 17.72 0.47
C LYS A 92 -2.18 18.29 1.81
N GLU A 93 -3.49 18.38 2.02
CA GLU A 93 -4.07 18.95 3.24
C GLU A 93 -3.61 18.19 4.49
N TYR A 94 -3.62 16.84 4.44
CA TYR A 94 -3.14 16.04 5.57
C TYR A 94 -1.65 16.21 5.80
N LEU A 95 -0.81 16.18 4.76
CA LEU A 95 0.63 16.36 4.92
C LEU A 95 1.01 17.72 5.50
N GLU A 96 0.33 18.80 5.08
CA GLU A 96 0.54 20.13 5.64
C GLU A 96 0.11 20.18 7.12
N ARG A 97 -1.03 19.56 7.46
CA ARG A 97 -1.50 19.45 8.85
C ARG A 97 -0.53 18.69 9.75
N MET A 98 0.03 17.58 9.27
CA MET A 98 0.90 16.71 10.05
C MET A 98 2.40 16.98 9.83
N ALA A 99 2.78 18.05 9.12
CA ALA A 99 4.16 18.32 8.71
C ALA A 99 5.17 18.25 9.87
N ASN A 100 4.78 18.78 11.03
CA ASN A 100 5.58 18.84 12.26
C ASN A 100 5.09 17.89 13.36
N SER A 101 4.17 16.98 13.05
CA SER A 101 3.58 16.05 14.02
C SER A 101 4.12 14.64 13.82
N LYS A 102 4.43 13.93 14.92
CA LYS A 102 4.76 12.49 14.89
C LYS A 102 3.66 11.61 14.29
N GLU A 103 2.45 12.14 14.12
CA GLU A 103 1.37 11.48 13.38
C GLU A 103 1.83 11.02 12.00
N ARG A 104 2.69 11.78 11.29
CA ARG A 104 3.12 11.42 9.93
C ARG A 104 3.85 10.08 9.84
N GLU A 105 4.52 9.65 10.91
CA GLU A 105 5.20 8.35 11.00
C GLU A 105 4.23 7.15 10.99
N SER A 106 2.94 7.39 11.29
CA SER A 106 1.90 6.37 11.22
C SER A 106 1.34 6.14 9.81
N TRP A 107 1.88 6.87 8.82
CA TRP A 107 1.50 6.79 7.42
C TRP A 107 2.67 6.36 6.55
N ILE A 108 2.37 5.73 5.43
CA ILE A 108 3.30 5.59 4.31
C ILE A 108 2.76 6.36 3.11
N MET A 109 3.66 6.88 2.30
CA MET A 109 3.32 7.40 0.98
C MET A 109 3.62 6.34 -0.06
N MET A 110 2.70 6.12 -0.99
CA MET A 110 2.89 5.20 -2.11
C MET A 110 2.53 5.90 -3.41
N GLU A 111 3.27 5.62 -4.48
CA GLU A 111 2.91 6.04 -5.83
C GLU A 111 1.57 5.43 -6.23
N ARG A 112 0.70 6.27 -6.77
CA ARG A 112 -0.61 5.86 -7.24
C ARG A 112 -0.46 5.07 -8.53
N ILE A 113 -0.92 3.84 -8.51
CA ILE A 113 -1.09 3.02 -9.72
C ILE A 113 -2.27 3.58 -10.52
N ILE A 114 -2.07 3.83 -11.81
CA ILE A 114 -3.11 4.27 -12.74
C ILE A 114 -3.47 3.08 -13.63
N PRO A 115 -4.43 2.23 -13.23
CA PRO A 115 -4.85 1.10 -14.03
C PRO A 115 -5.70 1.55 -15.23
N PRO A 116 -5.78 0.76 -16.30
CA PRO A 116 -6.72 1.00 -17.39
C PRO A 116 -8.16 0.91 -16.88
N ILE A 117 -9.02 1.81 -17.39
CA ILE A 117 -10.47 1.77 -17.15
C ILE A 117 -11.09 0.77 -18.12
N ILE A 118 -11.95 -0.11 -17.60
CA ILE A 118 -12.73 -1.05 -18.37
C ILE A 118 -14.23 -0.76 -18.19
N CYS A 119 -15.04 -1.03 -19.20
CA CYS A 119 -16.50 -0.89 -19.13
C CYS A 119 -17.17 -2.26 -19.04
N GLY A 120 -18.21 -2.37 -18.21
CA GLY A 120 -18.99 -3.59 -18.09
C GLY A 120 -20.16 -3.44 -17.12
N TYR A 121 -20.77 -4.55 -16.73
CA TYR A 121 -21.94 -4.58 -15.86
C TYR A 121 -21.57 -5.04 -14.45
N MET A 122 -22.06 -4.32 -13.44
CA MET A 122 -21.88 -4.68 -12.03
C MET A 122 -23.20 -5.14 -11.43
N VAL A 123 -23.34 -6.44 -11.18
CA VAL A 123 -24.54 -7.04 -10.58
C VAL A 123 -24.44 -6.97 -9.06
N LYS A 124 -25.42 -6.31 -8.41
CA LYS A 124 -25.51 -6.22 -6.95
C LYS A 124 -26.94 -6.55 -6.49
N PRO A 125 -27.11 -7.20 -5.31
CA PRO A 125 -28.43 -7.36 -4.71
C PRO A 125 -29.15 -6.00 -4.55
N GLY A 126 -30.41 -5.92 -4.96
CA GLY A 126 -31.20 -4.67 -4.94
C GLY A 126 -30.83 -3.64 -6.01
N GLY A 127 -29.94 -3.98 -6.95
CA GLY A 127 -29.59 -3.13 -8.09
C GLY A 127 -30.64 -3.13 -9.20
N SER A 128 -30.47 -2.24 -10.17
CA SER A 128 -31.33 -2.19 -11.36
C SER A 128 -31.17 -3.42 -12.26
N ASN A 129 -32.25 -3.76 -12.97
CA ASN A 129 -32.29 -4.83 -13.96
C ASN A 129 -32.89 -4.31 -15.28
N PRO A 130 -32.10 -4.19 -16.37
CA PRO A 130 -30.68 -4.54 -16.46
C PRO A 130 -29.77 -3.58 -15.68
N PRO A 131 -28.59 -4.04 -15.20
CA PRO A 131 -27.58 -3.16 -14.62
C PRO A 131 -27.11 -2.12 -15.66
N PRO A 132 -26.74 -0.89 -15.24
CA PRO A 132 -26.11 0.06 -16.14
C PRO A 132 -24.70 -0.39 -16.51
N ILE A 133 -24.19 0.14 -17.62
CA ILE A 133 -22.77 0.07 -17.95
C ILE A 133 -22.02 0.97 -16.97
N SER A 134 -20.98 0.44 -16.33
CA SER A 134 -20.13 1.13 -15.37
C SER A 134 -18.67 1.05 -15.79
N GLU A 135 -17.94 2.14 -15.54
CA GLU A 135 -16.48 2.15 -15.56
C GLU A 135 -15.95 1.43 -14.31
N MET A 136 -14.95 0.57 -14.51
CA MET A 136 -14.36 -0.27 -13.48
C MET A 136 -12.84 -0.32 -13.63
N ILE A 137 -12.18 -0.64 -12.52
CA ILE A 137 -10.76 -1.00 -12.46
C ILE A 137 -10.65 -2.43 -11.95
N LEU A 138 -9.63 -3.16 -12.39
CA LEU A 138 -9.36 -4.52 -11.93
C LEU A 138 -8.16 -4.55 -11.00
N GLU A 139 -8.27 -5.32 -9.92
CA GLU A 139 -7.18 -5.66 -9.01
C GLU A 139 -7.02 -7.18 -9.02
N LEU A 140 -5.83 -7.66 -9.42
CA LEU A 140 -5.52 -9.09 -9.47
C LEU A 140 -4.96 -9.54 -8.12
N GLY A 141 -5.63 -10.49 -7.47
CA GLY A 141 -5.15 -11.15 -6.25
C GLY A 141 -4.60 -12.55 -6.53
N ILE A 142 -3.50 -12.91 -5.88
CA ILE A 142 -2.90 -14.26 -5.96
C ILE A 142 -2.92 -14.86 -4.55
N PHE A 143 -3.56 -16.01 -4.40
CA PHE A 143 -3.55 -16.75 -3.13
C PHE A 143 -2.28 -17.59 -3.00
N GLY A 144 -1.66 -17.55 -1.81
CA GLY A 144 -0.51 -18.37 -1.46
C GLY A 144 -0.72 -19.09 -0.14
N ILE A 145 -0.18 -20.31 -0.01
CA ILE A 145 -0.28 -21.13 1.20
C ILE A 145 1.13 -21.52 1.62
N ILE A 146 1.43 -21.35 2.91
CA ILE A 146 2.67 -21.80 3.54
C ILE A 146 2.33 -22.50 4.85
N ILE A 147 3.03 -23.60 5.15
CA ILE A 147 2.96 -24.31 6.42
C ILE A 147 4.38 -24.31 6.98
N GLY A 148 4.55 -23.79 8.20
CA GLY A 148 5.83 -23.66 8.88
C GLY A 148 5.67 -23.41 10.37
#